data_AF-A0A6V7IB59-F1
#
_entry.id   AF-A0A6V7IB59-F1
#
_cell.length_a   1.000
_cell.length_b   1.000
_cell.length_c   1.000
_cell.angle_alpha   90.00
_cell.angle_beta   90.00
_cell.angle_gamma   90.00
#
_symmetry.space_group_name_H-M   'P 1'
#
loop_
_entity.id
_entity.type
_entity.pdbx_description
1 polymer ?
#
loop_
_entity_poly.entity_id
_entity_poly.type
_entity_poly.pdbx_seq_one_letter_code
_entity_poly.pdbx_strand_id
1 'polypeptide(L)' 'GQTALHKAAQQKRRSICCMLVAGGANLTVRDRHGNTPQQLALIAEDRDLAAYLH' A
#
# COMPACT_ATOMS: atom_id res chain seq x y z
N GLY A 1 -1.58 11.79 -5.28
CA GLY A 1 -2.97 11.25 -5.43
C GLY A 1 -2.99 9.80 -4.99
N GLN A 2 -4.13 9.24 -4.58
CA GLN A 2 -4.15 7.83 -4.15
C GLN A 2 -4.18 6.87 -5.36
N THR A 3 -3.30 5.89 -5.36
CA THR A 3 -3.28 4.78 -6.32
C THR A 3 -4.17 3.63 -5.84
N ALA A 4 -4.41 2.64 -6.70
CA ALA A 4 -5.07 1.40 -6.29
C ALA A 4 -4.37 0.73 -5.10
N LEU A 5 -3.04 0.81 -5.04
CA LEU A 5 -2.26 0.22 -3.96
C LEU A 5 -2.44 0.96 -2.63
N HIS A 6 -2.58 2.29 -2.64
CA HIS A 6 -2.90 3.06 -1.44
C HIS A 6 -4.24 2.61 -0.82
N LYS A 7 -5.27 2.47 -1.66
CA LYS A 7 -6.59 2.02 -1.22
C LYS A 7 -6.55 0.58 -0.70
N ALA A 8 -5.84 -0.31 -1.38
CA ALA A 8 -5.71 -1.70 -0.97
C ALA A 8 -4.96 -1.83 0.37
N ALA A 9 -3.87 -1.08 0.55
CA ALA A 9 -3.11 -1.03 1.80
C ALA A 9 -3.95 -0.50 2.97
N GLN A 10 -4.65 0.62 2.77
CA GLN A 10 -5.53 1.19 3.80
C GLN A 10 -6.67 0.23 4.21
N GLN A 11 -7.18 -0.57 3.27
CA GLN A 11 -8.24 -1.54 3.55
C GLN A 11 -7.71 -2.91 3.99
N LYS A 12 -6.40 -3.06 4.26
CA LYS A 12 -5.75 -4.33 4.63
C LYS A 12 -6.01 -5.46 3.62
N ARG A 13 -6.20 -5.12 2.34
CA ARG A 13 -6.48 -6.09 1.27
C ARG A 13 -5.19 -6.69 0.74
N ARG A 14 -4.61 -7.61 1.51
CA ARG A 14 -3.31 -8.23 1.21
C ARG A 14 -3.24 -8.87 -0.17
N SER A 15 -4.25 -9.68 -0.55
CA SER A 15 -4.28 -10.33 -1.87
C SER A 15 -4.27 -9.32 -3.03
N ILE A 16 -4.97 -8.19 -2.88
CA ILE A 16 -4.97 -7.13 -3.89
C ILE A 16 -3.62 -6.42 -3.93
N CYS A 17 -3.01 -6.17 -2.77
CA CYS A 17 -1.66 -5.61 -2.72
C CYS A 17 -0.67 -6.53 -3.44
N CYS A 18 -0.69 -7.84 -3.19
CA CYS A 18 0.18 -8.80 -3.88
C CYS A 18 -0.02 -8.78 -5.40
N MET A 19 -1.27 -8.78 -5.88
CA MET A 19 -1.55 -8.72 -7.32
C MET A 19 -1.04 -7.43 -7.95
N LEU A 20 -1.23 -6.30 -7.29
CA LEU A 20 -0.75 -5.00 -7.77
C LEU A 20 0.78 -4.95 -7.79
N VAL A 21 1.44 -5.44 -6.75
CA VAL A 21 2.92 -5.52 -6.68
C VAL A 21 3.47 -6.44 -7.76
N ALA A 22 2.86 -7.62 -7.95
CA ALA A 22 3.23 -8.54 -9.02
C ALA A 22 3.02 -7.93 -10.42
N GLY A 23 2.04 -7.02 -10.56
CA GLY A 23 1.81 -6.25 -11.78
C GLY A 23 2.74 -5.04 -11.97
N GLY A 24 3.74 -4.84 -11.09
CA GLY A 24 4.69 -3.72 -11.19
C GLY A 24 4.16 -2.40 -10.63
N ALA A 25 3.20 -2.43 -9.69
CA ALA A 25 2.72 -1.22 -9.04
C ALA A 25 3.86 -0.50 -8.30
N ASN A 26 3.95 0.82 -8.49
CA ASN A 26 4.98 1.61 -7.84
C ASN A 26 4.68 1.82 -6.35
N LEU A 27 5.55 1.28 -5.49
CA LEU A 27 5.47 1.33 -4.03
C LEU A 27 5.88 2.69 -3.44
N THR A 28 6.62 3.49 -4.21
CA THR A 28 7.23 4.75 -3.74
C THR A 28 6.34 5.98 -3.95
N VAL A 29 5.22 5.82 -4.67
CA VAL A 29 4.29 6.92 -4.96
C VAL A 29 3.69 7.43 -3.65
N ARG A 30 3.68 8.74 -3.48
CA ARG A 30 3.01 9.41 -2.36
C ARG A 30 1.63 9.91 -2.74
N ASP A 31 0.68 9.74 -1.83
CA ASP A 31 -0.64 10.32 -1.96
C ASP A 31 -0.67 11.84 -1.68
N ARG A 32 -1.86 12.43 -1.58
CA ARG A 32 -2.00 13.89 -1.33
C ARG A 32 -1.60 14.28 0.09
N HIS A 33 -1.52 13.32 1.01
CA HIS A 33 -1.09 13.52 2.40
C HIS A 33 0.40 13.23 2.57
N GLY A 34 1.12 12.89 1.48
CA GLY A 34 2.53 12.50 1.54
C GLY A 34 2.75 11.05 1.97
N ASN A 35 1.69 10.26 2.10
CA ASN A 35 1.78 8.87 2.54
C ASN A 35 2.04 7.94 1.37
N THR A 36 2.94 6.97 1.53
CA THR A 36 3.11 5.83 0.63
C THR A 36 2.07 4.74 0.95
N PRO A 37 1.86 3.74 0.07
CA PRO A 37 1.01 2.59 0.39
C PRO A 37 1.50 1.85 1.64
N GLN A 38 2.81 1.74 1.82
CA GLN A 38 3.41 1.17 3.02
C GLN A 38 3.00 1.93 4.29
N GLN A 39 3.07 3.27 4.28
CA GLN A 39 2.66 4.10 5.40
C GLN A 39 1.16 3.95 5.69
N LEU A 40 0.32 3.82 4.66
CA LEU A 40 -1.10 3.54 4.86
C LEU A 40 -1.36 2.16 5.47
N ALA A 41 -0.57 1.13 5.14
CA ALA A 41 -0.63 -0.17 5.81
C ALA A 41 -0.23 -0.08 7.29
N LEU A 42 0.80 0.72 7.62
CA LEU A 42 1.19 0.99 9.01
C LEU A 42 0.10 1.73 9.78
N ILE A 43 -0.53 2.74 9.18
CA ILE A 43 -1.66 3.49 9.77
C ILE A 43 -2.87 2.58 9.97
N ALA A 44 -3.09 1.63 9.06
CA ALA A 44 -4.08 0.58 9.22
C ALA A 44 -3.65 -0.52 10.20
N GLU A 45 -2.53 -0.38 10.92
CA GLU A 45 -2.01 -1.36 11.88
C GLU A 45 -1.72 -2.74 11.28
N ASP A 46 -1.54 -2.83 9.96
CA ASP A 46 -1.18 -4.06 9.26
C ASP A 46 0.33 -4.09 9.02
N ARG A 47 1.09 -4.42 10.06
CA ARG A 47 2.56 -4.43 10.03
C ARG A 47 3.11 -5.47 9.06
N ASP A 48 2.45 -6.62 8.92
CA ASP A 48 2.85 -7.64 7.95
C ASP A 48 2.71 -7.13 6.51
N LEU A 49 1.58 -6.46 6.21
CA LEU A 49 1.40 -5.84 4.90
C LEU A 49 2.36 -4.68 4.66
N ALA A 50 2.64 -3.87 5.69
CA ALA A 50 3.64 -2.82 5.59
C ALA A 50 5.06 -3.37 5.36
N ALA A 51 5.41 -4.50 5.96
CA ALA A 51 6.67 -5.17 5.71
C ALA A 51 6.73 -5.75 4.29
N TYR A 52 5.60 -6.22 3.76
CA TYR A 52 5.50 -6.67 2.37
C TYR A 52 5.63 -5.53 1.34
N LEU A 53 5.22 -4.32 1.71
CA LEU A 53 5.24 -3.12 0.86
C LEU A 53 6.51 -2.27 1.05
N HIS A 54 7.61 -2.84 1.55
CA HIS A 54 8.88 -2.12 1.79
C HIS A 54 9.49 -1.54 0.51
#